data_AF-A0A439KPY6-F1
#
_entry.id   AF-A0A439KPY6-F1
#
_cell.length_a   1.000
_cell.length_b   1.000
_cell.length_c   1.000
_cell.angle_alpha   90.00
_cell.angle_beta   90.00
_cell.angle_gamma   90.00
#
_symmetry.space_group_name_H-M   'P 1'
#
loop_
_entity.id
_entity.type
_entity.pdbx_description
1 polymer ?
#
loop_
_entity_poly.entity_id
_entity_poly.type
_entity_poly.pdbx_seq_one_letter_code
_entity_poly.pdbx_strand_id
1 'polypeptide(L)'
;FMGTSRVSVAEVVGRIVRMMVILILISQWSNFNTFFYSWLNDTPEDVGRAILAATGTGITEPTNGLSMIWRTANEAASAFAEQSGYFSVLPSMVGFLIMLCVAVFIAVALAILLLAKVMMWVLIGTAPIFIACMLFEQTRNLGVSWFQQVLLYALIPLFVYVVAAFLIAAMDPELTKVSNAASQRRLQLSDISAFLLLCCAGAFVLINIQVLAQGIVGGVAAGIGNVARAVGRYSGVTAPMKAVDVARGAAGFVGNAGMQARDRTHAGMLTNIRGANARAAMQNRISNNSMPR
;
A
#
# COMPACT_ATOMS: atom_id res chain seq x y z
N PHE A 1 45.75 -13.14 17.77
CA PHE A 1 44.41 -13.70 18.08
C PHE A 1 43.79 -14.23 16.79
N MET A 2 43.94 -15.54 16.53
CA MET A 2 43.24 -16.21 15.44
C MET A 2 41.79 -16.42 15.88
N GLY A 3 40.86 -15.66 15.28
CA GLY A 3 39.44 -15.77 15.55
C GLY A 3 38.90 -17.09 15.01
N THR A 4 38.67 -18.05 15.89
CA THR A 4 37.92 -19.26 15.58
C THR A 4 36.44 -18.91 15.56
N SER A 5 35.98 -18.30 14.46
CA SER A 5 34.55 -18.24 14.17
C SER A 5 34.05 -19.68 14.05
N ARG A 6 33.35 -20.14 15.10
CA ARG A 6 32.65 -21.43 15.10
C ARG A 6 31.48 -21.30 14.13
N VAL A 7 31.76 -21.42 12.83
CA VAL A 7 30.71 -21.49 11.80
C VAL A 7 29.95 -22.78 12.08
N SER A 8 28.67 -22.66 12.44
CA SER A 8 27.82 -23.81 12.70
C SER A 8 27.67 -24.61 11.40
N VAL A 9 27.76 -25.95 11.48
CA VAL A 9 27.50 -26.84 10.34
C VAL A 9 26.13 -26.56 9.73
N ALA A 10 25.15 -26.19 10.56
CA ALA A 10 23.82 -25.79 10.11
C ALA A 10 23.82 -24.52 9.24
N GLU A 11 24.75 -23.59 9.50
CA GLU A 11 24.89 -22.36 8.72
C GLU A 11 25.53 -22.64 7.36
N VAL A 12 26.52 -23.54 7.30
CA VAL A 12 27.13 -23.98 6.04
C VAL A 12 26.14 -24.76 5.20
N VAL A 13 25.43 -25.72 5.79
CA VAL A 13 24.37 -26.48 5.12
C VAL A 13 23.26 -25.56 4.62
N GLY A 14 22.84 -24.58 5.44
CA GLY A 14 21.88 -23.55 5.06
C GLY A 14 22.34 -22.69 3.88
N ARG A 15 23.65 -22.43 3.74
CA ARG A 15 24.22 -21.72 2.57
C ARG A 15 24.33 -22.60 1.31
N ILE A 16 24.58 -23.90 1.47
CA ILE A 16 24.68 -24.85 0.35
C ILE A 16 23.30 -25.17 -0.24
N VAL A 17 22.31 -25.50 0.60
CA VAL A 17 20.91 -25.75 0.17
C VAL A 17 20.36 -24.54 -0.60
N ARG A 18 20.70 -23.37 -0.10
CA ARG A 18 20.44 -22.07 -0.69
C ARG A 18 21.04 -21.90 -2.09
N MET A 19 22.33 -22.23 -2.28
CA MET A 19 22.97 -22.17 -3.61
C MET A 19 22.38 -23.22 -4.57
N MET A 20 22.04 -24.40 -4.05
CA MET A 20 21.33 -25.45 -4.80
C MET A 20 19.97 -24.96 -5.32
N VAL A 21 19.17 -24.29 -4.48
CA VAL A 21 17.87 -23.73 -4.89
C VAL A 21 18.05 -22.67 -5.99
N ILE A 22 19.05 -21.79 -5.87
CA ILE A 22 19.34 -20.80 -6.92
C ILE A 22 19.70 -21.51 -8.24
N LEU A 23 20.58 -22.51 -8.21
CA LEU A 23 21.01 -23.23 -9.40
C LEU A 23 19.85 -23.97 -10.07
N ILE A 24 18.96 -24.59 -9.29
CA ILE A 24 17.77 -25.27 -9.80
C ILE A 24 16.82 -24.25 -10.44
N LEU A 25 16.60 -23.10 -9.78
CA LEU A 25 15.67 -22.06 -10.26
C LEU A 25 16.18 -21.37 -11.53
N ILE A 26 17.49 -21.12 -11.63
CA ILE A 26 18.13 -20.60 -12.85
C ILE A 26 18.13 -21.65 -13.96
N SER A 27 18.44 -22.91 -13.65
CA SER A 27 18.52 -23.98 -14.65
C SER A 27 17.15 -24.38 -15.20
N GLN A 28 16.07 -24.16 -14.44
CA GLN A 28 14.69 -24.40 -14.83
C GLN A 28 13.91 -23.11 -15.12
N TRP A 29 14.61 -22.02 -15.50
CA TRP A 29 13.98 -20.70 -15.71
C TRP A 29 12.80 -20.73 -16.69
N SER A 30 12.85 -21.59 -17.71
CA SER A 30 11.74 -21.78 -18.64
C SER A 30 10.46 -22.24 -17.93
N ASN A 31 10.56 -23.21 -17.01
CA ASN A 31 9.43 -23.72 -16.25
C ASN A 31 8.95 -22.70 -15.21
N PHE A 32 9.87 -21.97 -14.57
CA PHE A 32 9.52 -20.88 -13.66
C PHE A 32 8.76 -19.78 -14.41
N ASN A 33 9.22 -19.36 -15.58
CA ASN A 33 8.52 -18.36 -16.38
C ASN A 33 7.11 -18.85 -16.73
N THR A 34 6.93 -20.04 -17.29
CA THR A 34 5.59 -20.50 -17.69
C THR A 34 4.61 -20.59 -16.51
N PHE A 35 5.02 -21.13 -15.34
CA PHE A 35 4.11 -21.28 -14.20
C PHE A 35 3.97 -20.01 -13.36
N PHE A 36 5.07 -19.31 -13.08
CA PHE A 36 5.05 -18.11 -12.25
C PHE A 36 4.48 -16.91 -13.01
N TYR A 37 4.77 -16.77 -14.31
CA TYR A 37 4.21 -15.70 -15.14
C TYR A 37 2.71 -15.88 -15.36
N SER A 38 2.26 -17.09 -15.72
CA SER A 38 0.83 -17.36 -15.95
C SER A 38 0.04 -17.19 -14.66
N TRP A 39 0.49 -17.78 -13.55
CA TRP A 39 -0.19 -17.58 -12.28
C TRP A 39 -0.26 -16.11 -11.87
N LEU A 40 0.84 -15.36 -12.03
CA LEU A 40 0.89 -13.99 -11.53
C LEU A 40 0.18 -12.97 -12.43
N ASN A 41 0.12 -13.19 -13.75
CA ASN A 41 -0.62 -12.31 -14.66
C ASN A 41 -2.06 -12.76 -14.85
N ASP A 42 -2.28 -14.05 -15.06
CA ASP A 42 -3.58 -14.56 -15.48
C ASP A 42 -4.53 -14.68 -14.27
N THR A 43 -4.05 -15.01 -13.07
CA THR A 43 -4.94 -15.14 -11.89
C THR A 43 -5.62 -13.83 -11.51
N PRO A 44 -4.92 -12.69 -11.36
CA PRO A 44 -5.58 -11.43 -11.03
C PRO A 44 -6.48 -10.92 -12.16
N GLU A 45 -6.09 -11.14 -13.42
CA GLU A 45 -6.91 -10.80 -14.59
C GLU A 45 -8.19 -11.67 -14.61
N ASP A 46 -8.09 -12.98 -14.38
CA ASP A 46 -9.22 -13.91 -14.29
C ASP A 46 -10.20 -13.56 -13.17
N VAL A 47 -9.67 -13.24 -11.99
CA VAL A 47 -10.51 -12.78 -10.86
C VAL A 47 -11.19 -11.46 -11.22
N GLY A 48 -10.46 -10.52 -11.84
CA GLY A 48 -11.03 -9.27 -12.34
C GLY A 48 -12.15 -9.50 -13.35
N ARG A 49 -11.96 -10.43 -14.30
CA ARG A 49 -12.97 -10.83 -15.30
C ARG A 49 -14.18 -11.49 -14.65
N ALA A 50 -13.98 -12.37 -13.68
CA ALA A 50 -15.06 -13.03 -12.97
C ALA A 50 -15.92 -12.02 -12.18
N ILE A 51 -15.30 -11.03 -11.54
CA ILE A 51 -16.03 -9.96 -10.84
C ILE A 51 -16.81 -9.09 -11.85
N LEU A 52 -16.19 -8.76 -12.98
CA LEU A 52 -16.85 -8.00 -14.04
C LEU A 52 -18.06 -8.77 -14.63
N ALA A 53 -17.91 -10.07 -14.89
CA ALA A 53 -19.00 -10.94 -15.35
C ALA A 53 -20.13 -11.04 -14.30
N ALA A 54 -19.78 -11.11 -13.02
CA ALA A 54 -20.75 -11.14 -11.91
C ALA A 54 -21.54 -9.83 -11.75
N THR A 55 -21.03 -8.71 -12.30
CA THR A 55 -21.71 -7.41 -12.25
C THR A 55 -22.91 -7.35 -13.22
N GLY A 56 -23.09 -8.35 -14.09
CA GLY A 56 -24.27 -8.47 -14.94
C GLY A 56 -24.28 -7.54 -16.17
N THR A 57 -23.18 -6.84 -16.43
CA THR A 57 -23.05 -5.88 -17.55
C THR A 57 -22.72 -6.55 -18.89
N GLY A 58 -22.44 -7.87 -18.90
CA GLY A 58 -22.09 -8.63 -20.10
C GLY A 58 -20.65 -8.39 -20.61
N ILE A 59 -19.84 -7.65 -19.85
CA ILE A 59 -18.47 -7.28 -20.23
C ILE A 59 -17.50 -8.28 -19.62
N THR A 60 -16.62 -8.83 -20.45
CA THR A 60 -15.66 -9.86 -20.03
C THR A 60 -14.23 -9.35 -19.97
N GLU A 61 -13.94 -8.17 -20.52
CA GLU A 61 -12.58 -7.62 -20.64
C GLU A 61 -12.63 -6.10 -20.35
N PRO A 62 -11.64 -5.50 -19.68
CA PRO A 62 -11.67 -4.08 -19.30
C PRO A 62 -11.55 -3.16 -20.50
N THR A 63 -10.82 -3.58 -21.53
CA THR A 63 -10.76 -2.85 -22.79
C THR A 63 -12.14 -2.74 -23.41
N ASN A 64 -12.96 -3.79 -23.30
CA ASN A 64 -14.37 -3.75 -23.69
C ASN A 64 -15.17 -2.81 -22.78
N GLY A 65 -14.89 -2.80 -21.47
CA GLY A 65 -15.48 -1.86 -20.51
C GLY A 65 -15.18 -0.39 -20.82
N LEU A 66 -13.92 -0.06 -21.07
CA LEU A 66 -13.48 1.28 -21.50
C LEU A 66 -14.09 1.65 -22.86
N SER A 67 -14.18 0.69 -23.79
CA SER A 67 -14.82 0.89 -25.10
C SER A 67 -16.32 1.14 -24.99
N MET A 68 -16.99 0.47 -24.04
CA MET A 68 -18.39 0.72 -23.71
C MET A 68 -18.57 2.15 -23.18
N ILE A 69 -17.76 2.56 -22.19
CA ILE A 69 -17.77 3.94 -21.66
C ILE A 69 -17.55 4.97 -22.78
N TRP A 70 -16.63 4.70 -23.72
CA TRP A 70 -16.41 5.56 -24.89
C TRP A 70 -17.64 5.64 -25.80
N ARG A 71 -18.25 4.50 -26.13
CA ARG A 71 -19.42 4.45 -27.00
C ARG A 71 -20.59 5.19 -26.36
N THR A 72 -20.82 4.92 -25.09
CA THR A 72 -21.81 5.58 -24.25
C THR A 72 -21.62 7.09 -24.21
N ALA A 73 -20.38 7.57 -24.05
CA ALA A 73 -20.07 8.99 -24.07
C ALA A 73 -20.33 9.62 -25.44
N ASN A 74 -20.03 8.92 -26.53
CA ASN A 74 -20.33 9.38 -27.88
C ASN A 74 -21.83 9.45 -28.14
N GLU A 75 -22.60 8.44 -27.73
CA GLU A 75 -24.06 8.43 -27.84
C GLU A 75 -24.66 9.62 -27.07
N ALA A 76 -24.23 9.83 -25.82
CA ALA A 76 -24.65 11.00 -25.04
C ALA A 76 -24.28 12.32 -25.75
N ALA A 77 -23.02 12.49 -26.18
CA ALA A 77 -22.56 13.70 -26.86
C ALA A 77 -23.33 13.97 -28.17
N SER A 78 -23.66 12.93 -28.93
CA SER A 78 -24.44 13.04 -30.17
C SER A 78 -25.90 13.44 -29.93
N ALA A 79 -26.55 12.87 -28.92
CA ALA A 79 -27.90 13.26 -28.51
C ALA A 79 -27.96 14.73 -28.10
N PHE A 80 -26.92 15.23 -27.41
CA PHE A 80 -26.80 16.66 -27.12
C PHE A 80 -26.62 17.49 -28.37
N ALA A 81 -25.76 17.09 -29.31
CA ALA A 81 -25.55 17.83 -30.55
C ALA A 81 -26.84 17.96 -31.38
N GLU A 82 -27.64 16.91 -31.46
CA GLU A 82 -28.92 16.89 -32.21
C GLU A 82 -30.00 17.75 -31.56
N GLN A 83 -30.10 17.74 -30.23
CA GLN A 83 -31.14 18.46 -29.50
C GLN A 83 -30.95 19.98 -29.49
N SER A 84 -29.76 20.43 -29.86
CA SER A 84 -29.33 21.82 -29.75
C SER A 84 -29.69 22.66 -30.98
N GLY A 85 -30.01 21.99 -32.10
CA GLY A 85 -30.28 22.65 -33.37
C GLY A 85 -29.08 23.46 -33.88
N TYR A 86 -29.10 23.82 -35.17
CA TYR A 86 -28.02 24.54 -35.85
C TYR A 86 -27.67 25.92 -35.27
N PHE A 87 -28.47 26.45 -34.33
CA PHE A 87 -28.38 27.84 -33.84
C PHE A 87 -27.90 28.01 -32.39
N SER A 88 -27.56 26.95 -31.65
CA SER A 88 -27.03 27.09 -30.29
C SER A 88 -25.58 26.56 -30.18
N VAL A 89 -24.63 27.50 -30.02
CA VAL A 89 -23.20 27.21 -29.83
C VAL A 89 -22.90 26.60 -28.46
N LEU A 90 -23.71 26.91 -27.44
CA LEU A 90 -23.48 26.46 -26.06
C LEU A 90 -23.50 24.93 -25.88
N PRO A 91 -24.48 24.18 -26.42
CA PRO A 91 -24.52 22.74 -26.19
C PRO A 91 -23.48 21.94 -26.97
N SER A 92 -23.04 22.41 -28.14
CA SER A 92 -21.97 21.74 -28.90
C SER A 92 -20.64 21.80 -28.13
N MET A 93 -20.40 22.88 -27.39
CA MET A 93 -19.26 23.01 -26.47
C MET A 93 -19.35 22.03 -25.30
N VAL A 94 -20.55 21.75 -24.79
CA VAL A 94 -20.78 20.76 -23.73
C VAL A 94 -20.50 19.34 -24.22
N GLY A 95 -20.97 18.99 -25.42
CA GLY A 95 -20.66 17.70 -26.05
C GLY A 95 -19.15 17.48 -26.25
N PHE A 96 -18.44 18.51 -26.71
CA PHE A 96 -16.98 18.47 -26.83
C PHE A 96 -16.28 18.29 -25.47
N LEU A 97 -16.76 18.99 -24.42
CA LEU A 97 -16.19 18.89 -23.08
C LEU A 97 -16.38 17.49 -22.46
N ILE A 98 -17.56 16.89 -22.63
CA ILE A 98 -17.85 15.50 -22.22
C ILE A 98 -16.86 14.56 -22.91
N MET A 99 -16.71 14.71 -24.22
CA MET A 99 -15.85 13.84 -25.02
C MET A 99 -14.38 13.96 -24.62
N LEU A 100 -13.91 15.17 -24.37
CA LEU A 100 -12.56 15.43 -23.87
C LEU A 100 -12.33 14.80 -22.49
N CYS A 101 -13.29 14.93 -21.57
CA CYS A 101 -13.19 14.37 -20.23
C CYS A 101 -13.10 12.83 -20.26
N VAL A 102 -13.95 12.19 -21.06
CA VAL A 102 -13.97 10.73 -21.21
C VAL A 102 -12.71 10.24 -21.94
N ALA A 103 -12.23 10.97 -22.94
CA ALA A 103 -10.97 10.65 -23.62
C ALA A 103 -9.78 10.66 -22.65
N VAL A 104 -9.68 11.69 -21.80
CA VAL A 104 -8.64 11.78 -20.77
C VAL A 104 -8.77 10.64 -19.76
N PHE A 105 -9.97 10.33 -19.31
CA PHE A 105 -10.23 9.22 -18.40
C PHE A 105 -9.74 7.87 -18.97
N ILE A 106 -10.12 7.55 -20.21
CA ILE A 106 -9.72 6.30 -20.87
C ILE A 106 -8.20 6.27 -21.10
N ALA A 107 -7.61 7.40 -21.51
CA ALA A 107 -6.17 7.50 -21.70
C ALA A 107 -5.41 7.19 -20.39
N VAL A 108 -5.88 7.72 -19.25
CA VAL A 108 -5.30 7.41 -17.93
C VAL A 108 -5.47 5.93 -17.58
N ALA A 109 -6.67 5.36 -17.78
CA ALA A 109 -6.92 3.95 -17.50
C ALA A 109 -5.98 3.03 -18.31
N LEU A 110 -5.87 3.27 -19.62
CA LEU A 110 -4.99 2.50 -20.51
C LEU A 110 -3.51 2.70 -20.16
N ALA A 111 -3.09 3.92 -19.82
CA ALA A 111 -1.73 4.19 -19.39
C ALA A 111 -1.36 3.40 -18.12
N ILE A 112 -2.28 3.30 -17.15
CA ILE A 112 -2.07 2.52 -15.93
C ILE A 112 -1.98 1.02 -16.23
N LEU A 113 -2.87 0.49 -17.08
CA LEU A 113 -2.84 -0.93 -17.48
C LEU A 113 -1.53 -1.27 -18.21
N LEU A 114 -1.10 -0.41 -19.14
CA LEU A 114 0.17 -0.58 -19.85
C LEU A 114 1.35 -0.53 -18.88
N LEU A 115 1.37 0.44 -17.97
CA LEU A 115 2.42 0.57 -16.96
C LEU A 115 2.50 -0.69 -16.09
N ALA A 116 1.37 -1.20 -15.61
CA ALA A 116 1.33 -2.41 -14.80
C ALA A 116 1.92 -3.61 -15.54
N LYS A 117 1.54 -3.79 -16.80
CA LYS A 117 2.04 -4.90 -17.63
C LYS A 117 3.54 -4.75 -17.89
N VAL A 118 4.01 -3.58 -18.32
CA VAL A 118 5.45 -3.36 -18.57
C VAL A 118 6.28 -3.59 -17.31
N MET A 119 5.85 -3.06 -16.17
CA MET A 119 6.56 -3.25 -14.90
C MET A 119 6.60 -4.72 -14.50
N MET A 120 5.52 -5.46 -14.69
CA MET A 120 5.49 -6.90 -14.42
C MET A 120 6.58 -7.66 -15.19
N TRP A 121 6.73 -7.39 -16.49
CA TRP A 121 7.76 -8.03 -17.31
C TRP A 121 9.17 -7.73 -16.78
N VAL A 122 9.42 -6.48 -16.37
CA VAL A 122 10.71 -6.07 -15.77
C VAL A 122 10.96 -6.79 -14.44
N LEU A 123 9.94 -6.88 -13.59
CA LEU A 123 10.05 -7.52 -12.27
C LEU A 123 10.26 -9.03 -12.38
N ILE A 124 9.60 -9.69 -13.33
CA ILE A 124 9.81 -11.12 -13.60
C ILE A 124 11.20 -11.34 -14.19
N GLY A 125 11.64 -10.51 -15.14
CA GLY A 125 12.99 -10.59 -15.70
C GLY A 125 14.11 -10.44 -14.66
N THR A 126 13.85 -9.71 -13.57
CA THR A 126 14.79 -9.50 -12.47
C THR A 126 14.61 -10.48 -11.29
N ALA A 127 13.64 -11.40 -11.35
CA ALA A 127 13.34 -12.32 -10.25
C ALA A 127 14.55 -13.14 -9.73
N PRO A 128 15.46 -13.69 -10.57
CA PRO A 128 16.58 -14.49 -10.08
C PRO A 128 17.50 -13.72 -9.13
N ILE A 129 17.69 -12.43 -9.39
CA ILE A 129 18.54 -11.54 -8.59
C ILE A 129 17.90 -11.32 -7.23
N PHE A 130 16.61 -10.98 -7.20
CA PHE A 130 15.91 -10.69 -5.95
C PHE A 130 15.64 -11.94 -5.10
N ILE A 131 15.41 -13.09 -5.74
CA ILE A 131 15.35 -14.39 -5.07
C ILE A 131 16.72 -14.72 -4.45
N ALA A 132 17.82 -14.45 -5.14
CA ALA A 132 19.15 -14.60 -4.58
C ALA A 132 19.40 -13.67 -3.37
N CYS A 133 18.88 -12.44 -3.38
CA CYS A 133 18.93 -11.53 -2.24
C CYS A 133 18.09 -12.01 -1.05
N MET A 134 16.96 -12.67 -1.28
CA MET A 134 16.06 -13.14 -0.22
C MET A 134 16.70 -14.15 0.73
N LEU A 135 17.77 -14.79 0.29
CA LEU A 135 18.54 -15.73 1.07
C LEU A 135 19.35 -15.08 2.17
N PHE A 136 20.15 -14.06 1.85
CA PHE A 136 21.09 -13.49 2.82
C PHE A 136 20.33 -12.58 3.76
N GLU A 137 20.51 -12.76 5.08
CA GLU A 137 19.79 -11.97 6.08
C GLU A 137 19.99 -10.46 5.89
N GLN A 138 21.18 -10.07 5.44
CA GLN A 138 21.53 -8.67 5.16
C GLN A 138 20.83 -8.08 3.92
N THR A 139 20.54 -8.88 2.89
CA THR A 139 19.88 -8.41 1.64
C THR A 139 18.44 -8.91 1.49
N ARG A 140 17.93 -9.65 2.48
CA ARG A 140 16.58 -10.22 2.49
C ARG A 140 15.48 -9.17 2.31
N ASN A 141 15.69 -7.98 2.88
CA ASN A 141 14.75 -6.87 2.75
C ASN A 141 14.51 -6.46 1.28
N LEU A 142 15.54 -6.54 0.42
CA LEU A 142 15.41 -6.23 -1.00
C LEU A 142 14.51 -7.25 -1.70
N GLY A 143 14.72 -8.54 -1.45
CA GLY A 143 13.87 -9.59 -2.01
C GLY A 143 12.42 -9.47 -1.54
N VAL A 144 12.18 -9.15 -0.26
CA VAL A 144 10.83 -8.92 0.28
C VAL A 144 10.16 -7.71 -0.38
N SER A 145 10.89 -6.61 -0.55
CA SER A 145 10.37 -5.42 -1.24
C SER A 145 10.07 -5.67 -2.72
N TRP A 146 10.87 -6.48 -3.40
CA TRP A 146 10.60 -6.91 -4.78
C TRP A 146 9.33 -7.74 -4.83
N PHE A 147 9.18 -8.75 -3.98
CA PHE A 147 7.96 -9.58 -3.94
C PHE A 147 6.70 -8.75 -3.67
N GLN A 148 6.81 -7.75 -2.79
CA GLN A 148 5.76 -6.77 -2.56
C GLN A 148 5.44 -5.98 -3.85
N GLN A 149 6.44 -5.52 -4.60
CA GLN A 149 6.18 -4.84 -5.87
C GLN A 149 5.58 -5.77 -6.93
N VAL A 150 6.02 -7.03 -7.00
CA VAL A 150 5.49 -8.07 -7.89
C VAL A 150 3.98 -8.22 -7.63
N LEU A 151 3.59 -8.42 -6.37
CA LEU A 151 2.18 -8.56 -5.99
C LEU A 151 1.38 -7.28 -6.26
N LEU A 152 1.99 -6.11 -6.08
CA LEU A 152 1.35 -4.84 -6.34
C LEU A 152 0.99 -4.65 -7.82
N TYR A 153 1.95 -4.86 -8.70
CA TYR A 153 1.71 -4.73 -10.15
C TYR A 153 0.81 -5.84 -10.67
N ALA A 154 0.78 -7.01 -10.01
CA ALA A 154 -0.21 -8.07 -10.27
C ALA A 154 -1.65 -7.63 -9.94
N LEU A 155 -1.84 -6.87 -8.85
CA LEU A 155 -3.18 -6.46 -8.39
C LEU A 155 -3.71 -5.18 -9.05
N ILE A 156 -2.85 -4.32 -9.61
CA ILE A 156 -3.30 -3.10 -10.29
C ILE A 156 -4.36 -3.40 -11.37
N PRO A 157 -4.13 -4.34 -12.31
CA PRO A 157 -5.14 -4.72 -13.29
C PRO A 157 -6.46 -5.09 -12.63
N LEU A 158 -6.46 -5.99 -11.65
CA LEU A 158 -7.67 -6.40 -10.92
C LEU A 158 -8.48 -5.20 -10.40
N PHE A 159 -7.85 -4.20 -9.77
CA PHE A 159 -8.57 -3.01 -9.31
C PHE A 159 -9.16 -2.19 -10.46
N VAL A 160 -8.44 -2.04 -11.58
CA VAL A 160 -8.96 -1.34 -12.77
C VAL A 160 -10.23 -2.03 -13.26
N TYR A 161 -10.28 -3.37 -13.25
CA TYR A 161 -11.44 -4.14 -13.69
C TYR A 161 -12.66 -3.86 -12.80
N VAL A 162 -12.47 -3.87 -11.47
CA VAL A 162 -13.56 -3.61 -10.51
C VAL A 162 -14.09 -2.18 -10.64
N VAL A 163 -13.21 -1.20 -10.81
CA VAL A 163 -13.61 0.20 -10.99
C VAL A 163 -14.35 0.40 -12.31
N ALA A 164 -13.88 -0.23 -13.39
CA ALA A 164 -14.57 -0.20 -14.67
C ALA A 164 -15.97 -0.83 -14.58
N ALA A 165 -16.09 -1.99 -13.91
CA ALA A 165 -17.38 -2.65 -13.66
C ALA A 165 -18.36 -1.72 -12.94
N PHE A 166 -17.89 -1.10 -11.86
CA PHE A 166 -18.69 -0.20 -11.04
C PHE A 166 -19.14 1.04 -11.82
N LEU A 167 -18.25 1.67 -12.59
CA LEU A 167 -18.61 2.84 -13.39
C LEU A 167 -19.66 2.52 -14.44
N ILE A 168 -19.58 1.35 -15.07
CA ILE A 168 -20.53 0.93 -16.10
C ILE A 168 -21.90 0.67 -15.47
N ALA A 169 -21.94 -0.07 -14.35
CA ALA A 169 -23.17 -0.29 -13.59
C ALA A 169 -23.79 1.02 -13.09
N ALA A 170 -22.97 2.00 -12.70
CA ALA A 170 -23.44 3.32 -12.29
C ALA A 170 -23.89 4.21 -13.46
N MET A 171 -23.40 3.97 -14.68
CA MET A 171 -23.82 4.71 -15.88
C MET A 171 -25.16 4.24 -16.45
N ASP A 172 -25.47 2.95 -16.34
CA ASP A 172 -26.71 2.35 -16.87
C ASP A 172 -28.01 3.11 -16.51
N PRO A 173 -28.25 3.53 -15.23
CA PRO A 173 -29.43 4.31 -14.87
C PRO A 173 -29.42 5.76 -15.40
N GLU A 174 -28.25 6.36 -15.59
CA GLU A 174 -28.14 7.72 -16.15
C GLU A 174 -28.41 7.71 -17.66
N LEU A 175 -28.04 6.63 -18.36
CA LEU A 175 -28.33 6.45 -19.79
C LEU A 175 -29.81 6.25 -20.07
N THR A 176 -30.50 5.51 -19.20
CA THR A 176 -31.97 5.38 -19.30
C THR A 176 -32.66 6.71 -19.02
N LYS A 177 -32.13 7.58 -18.15
CA LYS A 177 -32.67 8.93 -17.96
C LYS A 177 -32.38 9.84 -19.14
N VAL A 178 -31.15 9.85 -19.67
CA VAL A 178 -30.75 10.70 -20.80
C VAL A 178 -31.48 10.30 -22.08
N SER A 179 -31.63 9.01 -22.39
CA SER A 179 -32.39 8.54 -23.57
C SER A 179 -33.89 8.85 -23.47
N ASN A 180 -34.48 8.73 -22.28
CA ASN A 180 -35.87 9.11 -22.04
C ASN A 180 -36.09 10.63 -22.07
N ALA A 181 -35.16 11.43 -21.54
CA ALA A 181 -35.23 12.89 -21.58
C ALA A 181 -34.96 13.48 -22.98
N ALA A 182 -34.10 12.83 -23.78
CA ALA A 182 -33.87 13.15 -25.19
C ALA A 182 -35.13 12.92 -26.02
N SER A 183 -35.86 11.83 -25.77
CA SER A 183 -37.15 11.54 -26.40
C SER A 183 -38.23 12.60 -26.12
N GLN A 184 -38.11 13.33 -25.00
CA GLN A 184 -39.07 14.37 -24.58
C GLN A 184 -38.61 15.81 -24.88
N ARG A 185 -37.47 16.00 -25.59
CA ARG A 185 -36.89 17.33 -25.88
C ARG A 185 -36.67 18.22 -24.64
N ARG A 186 -36.46 17.64 -23.46
CA ARG A 186 -36.15 18.35 -22.21
C ARG A 186 -34.91 17.77 -21.54
N LEU A 187 -33.76 17.92 -22.20
CA LEU A 187 -32.48 17.68 -21.54
C LEU A 187 -32.21 18.81 -20.56
N GLN A 188 -32.17 18.50 -19.26
CA GLN A 188 -31.73 19.45 -18.24
C GLN A 188 -30.22 19.33 -18.04
N LEU A 189 -29.53 20.47 -17.85
CA LEU A 189 -28.10 20.50 -17.49
C LEU A 189 -27.77 19.70 -16.22
N SER A 190 -28.79 19.40 -15.41
CA SER A 190 -28.76 18.55 -14.21
C SER A 190 -28.35 17.10 -14.50
N ASP A 191 -28.83 16.50 -15.58
CA ASP A 191 -28.60 15.06 -15.83
C ASP A 191 -27.18 14.81 -16.40
N ILE A 192 -26.65 15.80 -17.12
CA ILE A 192 -25.26 15.79 -17.62
C ILE A 192 -24.27 15.91 -16.46
N SER A 193 -24.57 16.76 -15.48
CA SER A 193 -23.66 17.00 -14.38
C SER A 193 -23.48 15.74 -13.54
N ALA A 194 -24.52 14.91 -13.38
CA ALA A 194 -24.42 13.60 -12.72
C ALA A 194 -23.48 12.65 -13.47
N PHE A 195 -23.61 12.54 -14.80
CA PHE A 195 -22.72 11.75 -15.64
C PHE A 195 -21.26 12.24 -15.57
N LEU A 196 -21.05 13.55 -15.67
CA LEU A 196 -19.73 14.16 -15.65
C LEU A 196 -19.06 13.99 -14.27
N LEU A 197 -19.83 14.13 -13.19
CA LEU A 197 -19.37 13.89 -11.82
C LEU A 197 -19.00 12.42 -11.61
N LEU A 198 -19.78 11.48 -12.15
CA LEU A 198 -19.45 10.05 -12.10
C LEU A 198 -18.14 9.75 -12.83
N CYS A 199 -17.94 10.35 -14.01
CA CYS A 199 -16.69 10.21 -14.77
C CYS A 199 -15.49 10.80 -14.02
N CYS A 200 -15.63 11.99 -13.42
CA CYS A 200 -14.61 12.62 -12.59
C CYS A 200 -14.29 11.79 -11.34
N ALA A 201 -15.31 11.23 -10.67
CA ALA A 201 -15.14 10.35 -9.53
C ALA A 201 -14.40 9.07 -9.92
N GLY A 202 -14.77 8.47 -11.06
CA GLY A 202 -14.07 7.33 -11.65
C GLY A 202 -12.60 7.63 -11.95
N ALA A 203 -12.32 8.78 -12.58
CA ALA A 203 -10.96 9.23 -12.88
C ALA A 203 -10.14 9.40 -11.59
N PHE A 204 -10.72 9.99 -10.56
CA PHE A 204 -10.10 10.16 -9.25
C PHE A 204 -9.73 8.81 -8.63
N VAL A 205 -10.63 7.82 -8.67
CA VAL A 205 -10.35 6.48 -8.14
C VAL A 205 -9.22 5.80 -8.93
N LEU A 206 -9.23 5.89 -10.26
CA LEU A 206 -8.18 5.30 -11.09
C LEU A 206 -6.80 5.92 -10.84
N ILE A 207 -6.70 7.23 -10.67
CA ILE A 207 -5.43 7.89 -10.34
C ILE A 207 -4.91 7.42 -8.97
N ASN A 208 -5.81 7.17 -8.03
CA ASN A 208 -5.46 6.69 -6.69
C ASN A 208 -5.29 5.16 -6.59
N ILE A 209 -5.45 4.43 -7.70
CA ILE A 209 -5.43 2.96 -7.68
C ILE A 209 -4.10 2.40 -7.20
N GLN A 210 -3.00 3.11 -7.50
CA GLN A 210 -1.68 2.75 -7.00
C GLN A 210 -1.64 2.83 -5.47
N VAL A 211 -2.23 3.87 -4.87
CA VAL A 211 -2.29 4.03 -3.41
C VAL A 211 -3.15 2.92 -2.78
N LEU A 212 -4.27 2.57 -3.41
CA LEU A 212 -5.13 1.48 -2.95
C LEU A 212 -4.40 0.13 -3.00
N ALA A 213 -3.71 -0.16 -4.12
CA ALA A 213 -2.93 -1.38 -4.27
C ALA A 213 -1.75 -1.44 -3.27
N GLN A 214 -1.04 -0.32 -3.05
CA GLN A 214 0.00 -0.20 -2.03
C GLN A 214 -0.55 -0.46 -0.61
N GLY A 215 -1.78 -0.05 -0.33
CA GLY A 215 -2.43 -0.27 0.97
C GLY A 215 -2.63 -1.75 1.30
N ILE A 216 -3.01 -2.56 0.30
CA ILE A 216 -3.23 -4.00 0.47
C ILE A 216 -1.90 -4.76 0.51
N VAL A 217 -0.99 -4.45 -0.41
CA VAL A 217 0.25 -5.23 -0.60
C VAL A 217 1.35 -4.81 0.38
N GLY A 218 1.39 -3.54 0.75
CA GLY A 218 2.37 -2.98 1.68
C GLY A 218 1.96 -2.95 3.14
N GLY A 219 0.81 -3.55 3.46
CA GLY A 219 0.29 -3.81 4.80
C GLY A 219 0.82 -2.88 5.87
N VAL A 220 0.37 -1.62 5.91
CA VAL A 220 0.43 -0.67 7.05
C VAL A 220 1.85 -0.31 7.60
N ALA A 221 2.86 -1.17 7.52
CA ALA A 221 4.17 -1.01 8.16
C ALA A 221 5.20 -0.30 7.26
N ALA A 222 5.18 -0.52 5.94
CA ALA A 222 6.08 0.17 5.02
C ALA A 222 5.55 1.57 4.64
N GLY A 223 4.22 1.70 4.49
CA GLY A 223 3.56 2.95 4.14
C GLY A 223 3.54 3.96 5.28
N ILE A 224 3.17 3.56 6.50
CA ILE A 224 3.14 4.49 7.64
C ILE A 224 4.55 4.95 8.02
N GLY A 225 5.58 4.10 7.90
CA GLY A 225 6.96 4.52 8.14
C GLY A 225 7.45 5.61 7.17
N ASN A 226 7.03 5.57 5.90
CA ASN A 226 7.45 6.56 4.89
C ASN A 226 6.53 7.77 4.84
N VAL A 227 5.23 7.59 5.06
CA VAL A 227 4.25 8.68 5.16
C VAL A 227 4.43 9.43 6.48
N ALA A 228 4.71 8.80 7.62
CA ALA A 228 5.05 9.51 8.86
C ALA A 228 6.36 10.29 8.72
N ARG A 229 7.35 9.78 7.96
CA ARG A 229 8.58 10.51 7.63
C ARG A 229 8.33 11.66 6.64
N ALA A 230 7.43 11.50 5.68
CA ALA A 230 7.09 12.52 4.69
C ALA A 230 6.19 13.62 5.27
N VAL A 231 5.17 13.25 6.04
CA VAL A 231 4.29 14.16 6.78
C VAL A 231 5.07 14.85 7.90
N GLY A 232 5.99 14.17 8.59
CA GLY A 232 6.92 14.81 9.50
C GLY A 232 7.77 15.90 8.84
N ARG A 233 8.14 15.72 7.56
CA ARG A 233 8.93 16.69 6.77
C ARG A 233 8.12 17.89 6.26
N TYR A 234 6.81 17.73 6.07
CA TYR A 234 5.92 18.80 5.57
C TYR A 234 5.12 19.51 6.68
N SER A 235 4.87 18.86 7.83
CA SER A 235 4.08 19.39 8.93
C SER A 235 4.86 20.31 9.89
N GLY A 236 6.15 20.57 9.65
CA GLY A 236 6.95 21.46 10.51
C GLY A 236 7.23 20.92 11.93
N VAL A 237 6.72 19.74 12.29
CA VAL A 237 7.05 19.03 13.54
C VAL A 237 8.29 18.15 13.34
N THR A 238 9.28 18.65 12.60
CA THR A 238 10.64 18.11 12.67
C THR A 238 11.33 18.77 13.86
N ALA A 239 11.26 18.15 15.04
CA ALA A 239 12.40 18.29 15.94
C ALA A 239 13.60 17.80 15.11
N PRO A 240 14.61 18.64 14.81
CA PRO A 240 15.66 18.26 13.89
C PRO A 240 16.28 16.97 14.40
N MET A 241 16.56 15.99 13.52
CA MET A 241 17.13 14.70 13.94
C MET A 241 18.40 14.87 14.79
N LYS A 242 19.15 15.96 14.59
CA LYS A 242 20.27 16.36 15.45
C LYS A 242 19.85 16.72 16.90
N ALA A 243 18.69 17.33 17.11
CA ALA A 243 18.13 17.55 18.44
C ALA A 243 17.60 16.25 19.08
N VAL A 244 17.18 15.25 18.31
CA VAL A 244 16.80 13.93 18.86
C VAL A 244 18.04 13.13 19.29
N ASP A 245 19.13 13.19 18.54
CA ASP A 245 20.40 12.57 18.94
C ASP A 245 21.04 13.30 20.13
N VAL A 246 20.97 14.64 20.17
CA VAL A 246 21.38 15.43 21.34
C VAL A 246 20.45 15.21 22.53
N ALA A 247 19.14 15.06 22.33
CA ALA A 247 18.19 14.74 23.39
C ALA A 247 18.35 13.30 23.90
N ARG A 248 18.72 12.33 23.05
CA ARG A 248 19.08 10.98 23.47
C ARG A 248 20.41 10.96 24.23
N GLY A 249 21.40 11.75 23.80
CA GLY A 249 22.65 11.96 24.53
C GLY A 249 22.44 12.64 25.90
N ALA A 250 21.59 13.66 25.95
CA ALA A 250 21.22 14.36 27.18
C ALA A 250 20.35 13.51 28.10
N ALA A 251 19.42 12.71 27.57
CA ALA A 251 18.64 11.74 28.34
C ALA A 251 19.52 10.62 28.89
N GLY A 252 20.56 10.20 28.17
CA GLY A 252 21.59 9.29 28.69
C GLY A 252 22.37 9.89 29.85
N PHE A 253 22.75 11.18 29.77
CA PHE A 253 23.46 11.88 30.85
C PHE A 253 22.57 12.10 32.08
N VAL A 254 21.32 12.54 31.90
CA VAL A 254 20.34 12.73 32.99
C VAL A 254 19.92 11.39 33.61
N GLY A 255 19.75 10.35 32.80
CA GLY A 255 19.46 8.99 33.27
C GLY A 255 20.60 8.43 34.13
N ASN A 256 21.85 8.64 33.72
CA ASN A 256 23.01 8.18 34.48
C ASN A 256 23.23 8.98 35.77
N ALA A 257 22.98 10.30 35.74
CA ALA A 257 22.98 11.15 36.94
C ALA A 257 21.85 10.77 37.92
N GLY A 258 20.67 10.44 37.40
CA GLY A 258 19.53 9.96 38.19
C GLY A 258 19.77 8.59 38.82
N MET A 259 20.41 7.66 38.09
CA MET A 259 20.82 6.36 38.62
C MET A 259 21.86 6.50 39.74
N GLN A 260 22.88 7.35 39.58
CA GLN A 260 23.85 7.62 40.64
C GLN A 260 23.23 8.28 41.88
N ALA A 261 22.23 9.15 41.71
CA ALA A 261 21.49 9.72 42.84
C ALA A 261 20.67 8.64 43.57
N ARG A 262 20.09 7.70 42.82
CA ARG A 262 19.31 6.59 43.36
C ARG A 262 20.16 5.56 44.10
N ASP A 263 21.38 5.29 43.63
CA ASP A 263 22.31 4.39 44.30
C ASP A 263 22.82 4.99 45.62
N ARG A 264 23.01 6.32 45.67
CA ARG A 264 23.36 7.02 46.92
C ARG A 264 22.23 6.99 47.94
N THR A 265 20.98 7.18 47.52
CA THR A 265 19.82 7.09 48.44
C THR A 265 19.57 5.66 48.90
N HIS A 266 19.75 4.67 48.03
CA HIS A 266 19.61 3.26 48.39
C HIS A 266 20.71 2.80 49.35
N ALA A 267 21.95 3.25 49.16
CA ALA A 267 23.04 2.99 50.12
C ALA A 267 22.76 3.58 51.51
N GLY A 268 22.23 4.81 51.58
CA GLY A 268 21.81 5.44 52.84
C GLY A 268 20.59 4.77 53.50
N MET A 269 19.70 4.17 52.71
CA MET A 269 18.56 3.43 53.24
C MET A 269 19.00 2.10 53.86
N LEU A 270 19.96 1.39 53.23
CA LEU A 270 20.51 0.15 53.75
C LEU A 270 21.26 0.34 55.09
N THR A 271 21.98 1.45 55.26
CA THR A 271 22.65 1.76 56.53
C THR A 271 21.63 2.06 57.64
N ASN A 272 20.55 2.79 57.32
CA ASN A 272 19.47 3.06 58.27
C ASN A 272 18.70 1.78 58.67
N ILE A 273 18.42 0.88 57.73
CA ILE A 273 17.75 -0.40 58.03
C ILE A 273 18.64 -1.29 58.91
N ARG A 274 19.96 -1.35 58.63
CA ARG A 274 20.90 -2.08 59.51
C ARG A 274 20.96 -1.47 60.91
N GLY A 275 20.95 -0.14 61.01
CA GLY A 275 20.89 0.57 62.30
C GLY A 275 19.60 0.32 63.08
N ALA A 276 18.45 0.29 62.39
CA ALA A 276 17.15 0.00 63.00
C ALA A 276 17.06 -1.45 63.49
N ASN A 277 17.53 -2.41 62.70
CA ASN A 277 17.57 -3.82 63.09
C ASN A 277 18.51 -4.08 64.27
N ALA A 278 19.65 -3.38 64.31
CA ALA A 278 20.56 -3.44 65.46
C ALA A 278 19.91 -2.89 66.74
N ARG A 279 19.16 -1.78 66.65
CA ARG A 279 18.42 -1.21 67.79
C ARG A 279 17.28 -2.13 68.25
N ALA A 280 16.52 -2.70 67.32
CA ALA A 280 15.45 -3.64 67.64
C ALA A 280 15.99 -4.93 68.30
N ALA A 281 17.13 -5.44 67.82
CA ALA A 281 17.80 -6.58 68.45
C ALA A 281 18.29 -6.27 69.87
N MET A 282 18.80 -5.05 70.12
CA MET A 282 19.17 -4.61 71.46
C MET A 282 17.96 -4.46 72.38
N GLN A 283 16.85 -3.89 71.89
CA GLN A 283 15.60 -3.76 72.65
C GLN A 283 15.03 -5.12 73.06
N ASN A 284 15.05 -6.12 72.17
CA ASN A 284 14.62 -7.48 72.50
C ASN A 284 15.50 -8.15 73.57
N ARG A 285 16.81 -7.85 73.60
CA ARG A 285 17.68 -8.34 74.69
C ARG A 285 17.41 -7.65 76.01
N ILE A 286 17.09 -6.36 75.97
CA ILE A 286 16.74 -5.59 77.18
C ILE A 286 15.40 -6.09 77.74
N SER A 287 14.38 -6.31 76.90
CA SER A 287 13.07 -6.82 77.34
C SER A 287 13.15 -8.23 77.91
N ASN A 288 13.96 -9.11 77.30
CA ASN A 288 14.14 -10.47 77.80
C ASN A 288 14.90 -10.52 79.13
N ASN A 289 15.69 -9.50 79.45
CA ASN A 289 16.43 -9.41 80.71
C ASN A 289 15.65 -8.68 81.81
N SER A 290 14.55 -7.99 81.48
CA SER A 290 13.76 -7.20 82.42
C SER A 290 12.51 -7.90 82.95
N MET A 291 12.24 -9.15 82.54
CA MET A 291 11.14 -9.94 83.10
C MET A 291 11.70 -10.92 84.15
N PRO A 292 11.32 -10.80 85.44
CA PRO A 292 11.68 -11.81 86.44
C PRO A 292 10.88 -13.09 86.17
N ARG A 293 11.51 -14.24 86.41
CA ARG A 293 10.85 -15.56 86.40
C ARG A 293 10.05 -15.76 87.67
#